data_AF-A0AAD6DZQ2-F1
#
_entry.id   AF-A0AAD6DZQ2-F1
#
_cell.length_a   1.000
_cell.length_b   1.000
_cell.length_c   1.000
_cell.angle_alpha   90.00
_cell.angle_beta   90.00
_cell.angle_gamma   90.00
#
_symmetry.space_group_name_H-M   'P 1'
#
loop_
_entity.id
_entity.type
_entity.pdbx_description
1 polymer ?
#
loop_
_entity_poly.entity_id
_entity_poly.type
_entity_poly.pdbx_seq_one_letter_code
_entity_poly.pdbx_strand_id
1 'polypeptide(L)'
;MSPVPWWLLLEKPEYWSKGHGDWCIQYDIRLDTFLQVMKDCEDEAIRAGQLMETQRLSGPMRDSWKSGNLGHKIDRRFFRPTQNFDPDNAWKERLHLLTPEEKEYIDKCVKLKFEEMDTRPLAWDPDEYTRAYECEWVE
;
A
#
# COMPACT_ATOMS: atom_id res chain seq x y z
N MET A 1 7.99 -14.55 -1.96
CA MET A 1 6.78 -13.77 -2.33
C MET A 1 7.09 -12.31 -2.07
N SER A 2 6.80 -11.38 -2.98
CA SER A 2 6.97 -9.94 -2.69
C SER A 2 6.10 -9.58 -1.48
N PRO A 3 6.60 -8.77 -0.51
CA PRO A 3 5.82 -8.42 0.66
C PRO A 3 4.52 -7.74 0.22
N VAL A 4 3.41 -8.27 0.72
CA VAL A 4 2.08 -7.71 0.48
C VAL A 4 2.02 -6.29 1.07
N PRO A 5 1.58 -5.29 0.29
CA PRO A 5 1.66 -3.90 0.72
C PRO A 5 0.69 -3.60 1.88
N TRP A 6 1.17 -3.70 3.13
CA TRP A 6 0.35 -3.53 4.34
C TRP A 6 -0.40 -2.19 4.45
N TRP A 7 -0.02 -1.18 3.66
CA TRP A 7 -0.61 0.16 3.68
C TRP A 7 -2.13 0.16 3.41
N LEU A 8 -2.67 -0.86 2.74
CA LEU A 8 -4.11 -0.90 2.44
C LEU A 8 -4.97 -1.10 3.69
N LEU A 9 -4.47 -1.85 4.67
CA LEU A 9 -5.13 -2.04 5.96
C LEU A 9 -4.64 -1.07 7.02
N LEU A 10 -3.61 -0.26 6.70
CA LEU A 10 -2.89 0.59 7.64
C LEU A 10 -2.43 -0.19 8.89
N GLU A 11 -2.19 -1.49 8.73
CA GLU A 11 -1.76 -2.39 9.77
C GLU A 11 -1.00 -3.56 9.14
N LYS A 12 0.21 -3.82 9.65
CA LYS A 12 1.00 -4.96 9.19
C LYS A 12 0.42 -6.26 9.74
N PRO A 13 0.57 -7.40 9.02
CA PRO A 13 0.01 -8.67 9.45
C PRO A 13 0.46 -9.09 10.85
N GLU A 14 1.68 -8.73 11.27
CA GLU A 14 2.26 -9.07 12.57
C GLU A 14 1.52 -8.41 13.75
N TYR A 15 0.87 -7.27 13.49
CA TYR A 15 0.13 -6.53 14.52
C TYR A 15 -1.36 -6.89 14.53
N TRP A 16 -1.85 -7.67 13.56
CA TRP A 16 -3.29 -7.95 13.41
C TRP A 16 -3.84 -8.87 14.50
N SER A 17 -4.73 -8.36 15.35
CA SER A 17 -5.19 -9.07 16.56
C SER A 17 -5.96 -10.36 16.29
N LYS A 18 -6.50 -10.55 15.08
CA LYS A 18 -7.23 -11.76 14.65
C LYS A 18 -6.33 -12.75 13.88
N GLY A 19 -5.03 -12.46 13.78
CA GLY A 19 -4.04 -13.30 13.11
C GLY A 19 -3.97 -13.13 11.60
N HIS A 20 -2.91 -13.68 11.00
CA HIS A 20 -2.56 -13.54 9.58
C HIS A 20 -3.67 -13.99 8.62
N GLY A 21 -4.41 -15.06 8.94
CA GLY A 21 -5.50 -15.55 8.09
C GLY A 21 -6.63 -14.54 7.93
N ASP A 22 -7.07 -13.91 9.03
CA ASP A 22 -8.08 -12.85 8.98
C ASP A 22 -7.53 -11.61 8.27
N TRP A 23 -6.27 -11.25 8.50
CA TRP A 23 -5.59 -10.16 7.81
C TRP A 23 -5.63 -10.35 6.29
N CYS A 24 -5.28 -11.53 5.77
CA CYS A 24 -5.33 -11.81 4.33
C CYS A 24 -6.74 -11.65 3.74
N ILE A 25 -7.76 -12.16 4.46
CA ILE A 25 -9.16 -12.04 4.03
C ILE A 25 -9.57 -10.57 3.97
N GLN A 26 -9.29 -9.79 5.02
CA GLN A 26 -9.61 -8.36 5.04
C GLN A 26 -8.85 -7.60 3.96
N TYR A 27 -7.59 -7.96 3.74
CA TYR A 27 -6.76 -7.36 2.72
C TYR A 27 -7.38 -7.56 1.34
N ASP A 28 -7.74 -8.79 0.98
CA ASP A 28 -8.35 -9.12 -0.31
C ASP A 28 -9.67 -8.35 -0.54
N ILE A 29 -10.51 -8.25 0.50
CA ILE A 29 -11.76 -7.48 0.46
C ILE A 29 -11.47 -5.99 0.19
N ARG A 30 -10.52 -5.40 0.91
CA ARG A 30 -10.16 -3.99 0.73
C ARG A 30 -9.51 -3.74 -0.62
N LEU A 31 -8.75 -4.70 -1.13
CA LEU A 31 -8.09 -4.57 -2.42
C LEU A 31 -9.11 -4.55 -3.55
N ASP A 32 -10.10 -5.43 -3.51
CA ASP A 32 -11.15 -5.44 -4.52
C ASP A 32 -11.96 -4.13 -4.50
N THR A 33 -12.26 -3.63 -3.29
CA THR A 33 -12.90 -2.31 -3.11
C THR A 33 -12.05 -1.19 -3.71
N PHE A 34 -10.75 -1.16 -3.40
CA PHE A 34 -9.83 -0.14 -3.92
C PHE A 34 -9.73 -0.18 -5.44
N LEU A 35 -9.60 -1.37 -6.02
CA LEU A 35 -9.56 -1.56 -7.47
C LEU A 35 -10.85 -1.11 -8.16
N GLN A 36 -12.00 -1.35 -7.52
CA GLN A 36 -13.29 -0.91 -8.03
C GLN A 36 -13.41 0.61 -8.03
N VAL A 37 -13.13 1.27 -6.90
CA VAL A 37 -13.17 2.73 -6.79
C VAL A 37 -12.17 3.38 -7.76
N MET A 38 -10.95 2.83 -7.86
CA MET A 38 -9.95 3.29 -8.82
C MET A 38 -10.46 3.22 -10.25
N LYS A 39 -11.10 2.10 -10.63
CA LYS A 39 -11.69 1.95 -11.97
C LYS A 39 -12.77 2.99 -12.22
N ASP A 40 -13.63 3.26 -11.25
CA ASP A 40 -14.71 4.24 -11.38
C ASP A 40 -14.14 5.66 -11.55
N CYS A 41 -13.12 6.03 -10.77
CA CYS A 41 -12.41 7.30 -10.94
C CYS A 41 -11.71 7.40 -12.31
N GLU A 42 -11.08 6.33 -12.78
CA GLU A 42 -10.48 6.26 -14.12
C GLU A 42 -11.54 6.43 -15.21
N ASP A 43 -12.71 5.79 -15.08
CA ASP A 43 -13.83 5.92 -16.02
C ASP A 43 -14.33 7.38 -16.11
N GLU A 44 -14.44 8.06 -14.97
CA GLU A 44 -14.81 9.47 -14.92
C GLU A 44 -13.76 10.37 -15.58
N ALA A 45 -12.47 10.14 -15.29
CA ALA A 45 -11.36 10.90 -15.87
C ALA A 45 -11.27 10.68 -17.40
N ILE A 46 -11.54 9.46 -17.88
CA ILE A 46 -11.57 9.14 -19.32
C ILE A 46 -12.75 9.85 -19.99
N ARG A 47 -13.94 9.82 -19.37
CA ARG A 47 -15.12 10.53 -19.88
C ARG A 47 -14.91 12.05 -19.90
N ALA A 48 -14.13 12.58 -18.97
CA ALA A 48 -13.74 13.99 -18.93
C ALA A 48 -12.59 14.35 -19.90
N GLY A 49 -12.01 13.37 -20.60
CA GLY A 49 -10.86 13.56 -21.50
C GLY A 49 -9.55 13.87 -20.76
N GLN A 50 -9.49 13.66 -19.45
CA GLN A 50 -8.32 13.91 -18.60
C GLN A 50 -7.36 12.71 -18.57
N LEU A 51 -7.85 11.53 -18.94
CA LEU A 51 -7.09 10.27 -18.97
C LEU A 51 -7.38 9.51 -20.26
N MET A 52 -6.36 8.89 -20.85
CA MET A 52 -6.53 7.99 -22.00
C MET A 52 -6.77 6.57 -21.52
N GLU A 53 -7.55 5.78 -22.26
CA GLU A 53 -7.79 4.35 -21.95
C GLU A 53 -6.47 3.54 -21.83
N THR A 54 -5.44 3.90 -22.60
CA THR A 54 -4.11 3.28 -22.55
C THR A 54 -3.34 3.57 -21.24
N GLN A 55 -3.77 4.59 -20.49
CA GLN A 55 -3.20 4.97 -19.21
C GLN A 55 -3.94 4.33 -18.03
N ARG A 56 -5.02 3.57 -18.28
CA ARG A 56 -5.78 2.85 -17.24
C ARG A 56 -4.91 1.82 -16.52
N LEU A 57 -5.02 1.77 -15.20
CA LEU A 57 -4.19 0.96 -14.32
C LEU A 57 -4.95 -0.09 -13.52
N SER A 58 -6.24 0.10 -13.26
CA SER A 58 -7.05 -0.86 -12.49
C SER A 58 -6.94 -2.31 -12.99
N GLY A 59 -6.98 -2.52 -14.32
CA GLY A 59 -6.78 -3.84 -14.95
C GLY A 59 -5.37 -4.41 -14.70
N PRO A 60 -4.30 -3.75 -15.19
CA PRO A 60 -2.93 -4.19 -14.96
C PRO A 60 -2.56 -4.42 -13.49
N MET A 61 -3.12 -3.62 -12.57
CA MET A 61 -2.87 -3.76 -11.14
C MET A 61 -3.52 -5.02 -10.56
N ARG A 62 -4.75 -5.34 -11.00
CA ARG A 62 -5.42 -6.61 -10.65
C ARG A 62 -4.65 -7.83 -11.17
N ASP A 63 -4.13 -7.76 -12.39
CA ASP A 63 -3.35 -8.87 -12.99
C ASP A 63 -1.98 -9.02 -12.31
N SER A 64 -1.35 -7.90 -11.96
CA SER A 64 -0.13 -7.90 -11.15
C SER A 64 -0.39 -8.52 -9.77
N TRP A 65 -1.60 -8.38 -9.22
CA TRP A 65 -1.96 -8.99 -7.93
C TRP A 65 -2.06 -10.50 -8.03
N LYS A 66 -2.80 -10.99 -9.01
CA LYS A 66 -2.94 -12.42 -9.28
C LYS A 66 -1.59 -13.10 -9.58
N SER A 67 -0.61 -12.34 -10.06
CA SER A 67 0.75 -12.82 -10.36
C SER A 67 1.78 -12.53 -9.25
N GLY A 68 1.41 -11.83 -8.17
CA GLY A 68 2.28 -11.57 -7.01
C GLY A 68 3.38 -10.52 -7.22
N ASN A 69 3.20 -9.52 -8.10
CA ASN A 69 4.28 -8.62 -8.55
C ASN A 69 3.99 -7.11 -8.36
N LEU A 70 3.31 -6.75 -7.28
CA LEU A 70 2.65 -5.44 -7.17
C LEU A 70 3.52 -4.30 -6.69
N GLY A 71 4.27 -4.52 -5.60
CA GLY A 71 4.82 -3.41 -4.81
C GLY A 71 5.75 -2.50 -5.61
N HIS A 72 6.62 -3.10 -6.43
CA HIS A 72 7.67 -2.37 -7.15
C HIS A 72 7.19 -1.74 -8.46
N LYS A 73 6.10 -2.26 -9.04
CA LYS A 73 5.62 -1.86 -10.38
C LYS A 73 4.62 -0.71 -10.34
N ILE A 74 3.78 -0.65 -9.30
CA ILE A 74 2.73 0.37 -9.18
C ILE A 74 3.36 1.75 -8.97
N ASP A 75 4.25 1.85 -7.97
CA ASP A 75 4.87 3.10 -7.55
C ASP A 75 5.64 3.78 -8.70
N ARG A 76 6.51 3.03 -9.39
CA ARG A 76 7.29 3.51 -10.54
C ARG A 76 6.43 3.92 -11.75
N ARG A 77 5.27 3.27 -11.91
CA ARG A 77 4.38 3.52 -13.05
C ARG A 77 3.45 4.71 -12.81
N PHE A 78 3.06 4.97 -11.57
CA PHE A 78 2.15 6.06 -11.21
C PHE A 78 2.89 7.38 -11.02
N PHE A 79 4.03 7.35 -10.36
CA PHE A 79 4.70 8.57 -9.90
C PHE A 79 6.03 8.87 -10.59
N ARG A 80 6.27 8.22 -11.73
CA ARG A 80 7.56 8.18 -12.45
C ARG A 80 8.68 7.51 -11.62
N PRO A 81 9.80 7.11 -12.25
CA PRO A 81 10.95 6.61 -11.51
C PRO A 81 11.42 7.67 -10.50
N THR A 82 11.42 7.31 -9.23
CA THR A 82 12.05 8.11 -8.18
C THR A 82 13.55 8.21 -8.41
N GLN A 83 14.12 9.35 -8.08
CA GLN A 83 15.58 9.50 -8.05
C GLN A 83 16.17 8.82 -6.81
N ASN A 84 15.37 8.69 -5.74
CA ASN A 84 15.72 7.88 -4.59
C ASN A 84 15.74 6.39 -4.93
N PHE A 85 16.91 5.78 -4.72
CA PHE A 85 17.14 4.34 -4.77
C PHE A 85 16.62 3.63 -3.51
N ASP A 86 16.21 4.37 -2.49
CA ASP A 86 15.59 3.86 -1.27
C ASP A 86 14.06 3.77 -1.44
N PRO A 87 13.49 2.56 -1.57
CA PRO A 87 12.05 2.35 -1.75
C PRO A 87 11.21 2.86 -0.58
N ASP A 88 11.75 2.82 0.64
CA ASP A 88 11.00 3.16 1.87
C ASP A 88 10.84 4.66 2.04
N ASN A 89 11.69 5.45 1.39
CA ASN A 89 11.64 6.91 1.40
C ASN A 89 11.07 7.53 0.11
N ALA A 90 10.79 6.71 -0.90
CA ALA A 90 10.28 7.13 -2.21
C ALA A 90 8.97 7.95 -2.12
N TRP A 91 8.11 7.66 -1.15
CA TRP A 91 6.84 8.39 -0.93
C TRP A 91 7.03 9.86 -0.54
N LYS A 92 8.16 10.23 0.08
CA LYS A 92 8.43 11.62 0.50
C LYS A 92 8.52 12.57 -0.69
N GLU A 93 9.04 12.09 -1.82
CA GLU A 93 9.09 12.86 -3.07
C GLU A 93 7.69 13.17 -3.61
N ARG A 94 6.63 12.49 -3.14
CA ARG A 94 5.27 12.54 -3.70
C ARG A 94 4.28 13.30 -2.83
N LEU A 95 4.69 13.71 -1.64
CA LEU A 95 3.86 14.56 -0.77
C LEU A 95 3.35 15.82 -1.49
N HIS A 96 4.09 16.35 -2.45
CA HIS A 96 3.65 17.53 -3.22
C HIS A 96 2.45 17.27 -4.13
N LEU A 97 2.08 16.01 -4.42
CA LEU A 97 0.95 15.65 -5.28
C LEU A 97 -0.39 15.70 -4.55
N LEU A 98 -0.37 15.64 -3.22
CA LEU A 98 -1.57 15.66 -2.39
C LEU A 98 -2.03 17.11 -2.17
N THR A 99 -3.34 17.32 -2.21
CA THR A 99 -3.94 18.62 -1.84
C THR A 99 -3.76 18.88 -0.33
N PRO A 100 -3.90 20.13 0.13
CA PRO A 100 -3.85 20.45 1.56
C PRO A 100 -4.86 19.63 2.38
N GLU A 101 -6.08 19.43 1.86
CA GLU A 101 -7.14 18.68 2.51
C GLU A 101 -6.80 17.19 2.63
N GLU A 102 -6.23 16.60 1.57
CA GLU A 102 -5.76 15.21 1.57
C GLU A 102 -4.63 14.99 2.58
N LYS A 103 -3.70 15.95 2.68
CA LYS A 103 -2.63 15.91 3.69
C LYS A 103 -3.18 15.96 5.10
N GLU A 104 -4.11 16.87 5.37
CA GLU A 104 -4.74 17.00 6.69
C GLU A 104 -5.49 15.71 7.07
N TYR A 105 -6.16 15.07 6.10
CA TYR A 105 -6.81 13.79 6.31
C TYR A 105 -5.80 12.69 6.66
N ILE A 106 -4.71 12.59 5.90
CA ILE A 106 -3.63 11.62 6.18
C ILE A 106 -3.04 11.86 7.57
N ASP A 107 -2.76 13.10 7.95
CA ASP A 107 -2.22 13.43 9.27
C ASP A 107 -3.15 12.98 10.41
N LYS A 108 -4.48 13.17 10.24
CA LYS A 108 -5.47 12.65 11.20
C LYS A 108 -5.42 11.13 11.30
N CYS A 109 -5.32 10.42 10.17
CA CYS A 109 -5.19 8.96 10.16
C CYS A 109 -3.91 8.50 10.87
N VAL A 110 -2.77 9.14 10.57
CA VAL A 110 -1.46 8.82 11.17
C VAL A 110 -1.50 9.04 12.68
N LYS A 111 -2.07 10.16 13.13
CA LYS A 111 -2.20 10.47 14.56
C LYS A 111 -3.03 9.41 15.29
N LEU A 112 -4.21 9.05 14.75
CA LEU A 112 -5.05 8.00 15.32
C LEU A 112 -4.31 6.66 15.40
N LYS A 113 -3.52 6.33 14.36
CA LYS A 113 -2.71 5.11 14.35
C LYS A 113 -1.59 5.12 15.38
N PHE A 114 -0.97 6.28 15.62
CA PHE A 114 0.08 6.41 16.63
C PHE A 114 -0.46 6.22 18.04
N GLU A 115 -1.61 6.83 18.35
CA GLU A 115 -2.31 6.67 19.63
C GLU A 115 -2.75 5.21 19.87
N GLU A 116 -3.17 4.51 18.81
CA GLU A 116 -3.50 3.08 18.86
C GLU A 116 -2.25 2.24 19.16
N MET A 117 -1.10 2.56 18.55
CA MET A 117 0.15 1.82 18.69
C MET A 117 0.72 1.88 20.11
N ASP A 118 0.63 3.03 20.79
CA ASP A 118 1.17 3.23 22.15
C ASP A 118 0.54 2.30 23.21
N THR A 119 -0.66 1.78 22.95
CA THR A 119 -1.43 0.98 23.91
C THR A 119 -1.53 -0.49 23.54
N ARG A 120 -1.02 -0.90 22.36
CA ARG A 120 -1.33 -2.19 21.77
C ARG A 120 -0.20 -3.21 21.99
N PRO A 121 -0.48 -4.37 22.61
CA PRO A 121 0.51 -5.46 22.70
C PRO A 121 0.75 -6.09 21.32
N LEU A 122 2.01 -6.49 21.07
CA LEU A 122 2.39 -7.27 19.89
C LEU A 122 1.54 -8.55 19.83
N ALA A 123 0.78 -8.71 18.75
CA ALA A 123 -0.16 -9.83 18.60
C ALA A 123 0.51 -11.11 18.07
N TRP A 124 1.73 -11.02 17.54
CA TRP A 124 2.44 -12.16 16.97
C TRP A 124 3.95 -12.09 17.20
N ASP A 125 4.57 -13.25 17.44
CA ASP A 125 6.03 -13.42 17.51
C ASP A 125 6.56 -13.50 16.07
N PRO A 126 7.54 -12.69 15.65
CA PRO A 126 8.01 -12.69 14.26
C PRO A 126 8.39 -14.10 13.85
N ASP A 127 7.80 -14.61 12.77
CA ASP A 127 8.21 -15.91 12.28
C ASP A 127 9.69 -15.90 11.89
N GLU A 128 10.23 -17.11 11.79
CA GLU A 128 11.58 -17.39 11.33
C GLU A 128 11.93 -16.67 10.01
N TYR A 129 10.93 -16.30 9.20
CA TYR A 129 11.09 -15.54 7.97
C TYR A 129 11.41 -14.06 8.21
N THR A 130 10.81 -13.43 9.22
CA THR A 130 11.11 -12.04 9.63
C THR A 130 12.53 -11.94 10.21
N ARG A 131 12.96 -12.95 10.96
CA ARG A 131 14.34 -13.02 11.49
C ARG A 131 15.39 -13.22 10.39
N ALA A 132 15.07 -13.93 9.31
CA ALA A 132 15.99 -14.09 8.19
C ALA A 132 16.29 -12.76 7.48
N TYR A 133 15.31 -11.85 7.37
CA TYR A 133 15.51 -10.50 6.82
C TYR A 133 16.34 -9.59 7.73
N GLU A 134 16.24 -9.75 9.05
CA GLU A 134 17.09 -9.00 10.01
C GLU A 134 18.53 -9.51 10.03
N CYS A 135 18.76 -10.81 9.76
CA CYS A 135 20.11 -11.39 9.70
C CYS A 135 20.86 -11.08 8.38
N GLU A 136 20.18 -10.87 7.25
CA GLU A 136 20.85 -10.55 5.97
C GLU A 136 21.51 -9.16 5.93
N TRP A 137 21.28 -8.30 6.93
CA TRP A 137 21.89 -6.96 7.03
C TRP A 137 22.95 -6.83 8.15
N VAL A 138 23.41 -7.96 8.71
CA VAL A 138 24.46 -7.98 9.76
C VAL A 138 25.75 -8.70 9.33
N GLU A 139 25.96 -8.96 8.04
CA GLU A 139 27.27 -9.39 7.51
C GLU A 139 27.84 -8.45 6.45
#